data_AF-A0A1Y5K511-F1
#
_entry.id   AF-A0A1Y5K511-F1
#
_cell.length_a   1.000
_cell.length_b   1.000
_cell.length_c   1.000
_cell.angle_alpha   90.00
_cell.angle_beta   90.00
_cell.angle_gamma   90.00
#
_symmetry.space_group_name_H-M   'P 1'
#
loop_
_entity.id
_entity.type
_entity.pdbx_description
1 polymer ?
#
loop_
_entity_poly.entity_id
_entity_poly.type
_entity_poly.pdbx_seq_one_letter_code
_entity_poly.pdbx_strand_id
1 'polypeptide(L)'
;MIRLILLILAIAVLLALSPMLIGEVGYVLISFNQTTIEGSIVAFCATFLVVALGLYLTYKLIRYVWSLYSNTRHRFFARSEERKQAAIEQGIWSLVNGDYDQLELALANNRVTDSWQDLRHAMLAKAALHNNDSSKAIEQLDNISPDNQLKAAKLWLASGDSSTVTGELKALAEAKKASALELKLYAEVLVQQKKWSALEQFMPRLLSKKALTDSQWNVLFAAYFNAQTELTEKYQSLSKHLKAKADSAYLAAMAKSGRLSEIELILLKMLKKPDDQHQLAQILKVSAPGDALKLQANLQDALKKQPDNQDLLLALACLANAHGEYDLAARVFDKALTPSNKREYLAQAQLSYSKSAQPQKALDLYL
;
A
#
# COMPACT_ATOMS: atom_id res chain seq x y z
N MET A 1 46.05 37.72 10.81
CA MET A 1 47.50 37.84 11.03
C MET A 1 47.93 39.28 11.36
N ILE A 2 47.47 40.30 10.64
CA ILE A 2 47.81 41.73 10.88
C ILE A 2 47.52 42.20 12.33
N ARG A 3 46.40 41.78 12.92
CA ARG A 3 46.03 42.16 14.30
C ARG A 3 46.98 41.61 15.38
N LEU A 4 47.63 40.47 15.12
CA LEU A 4 48.59 39.86 16.05
C LEU A 4 49.95 40.56 15.95
N ILE A 5 50.35 40.93 14.73
CA ILE A 5 51.57 41.70 14.46
C ILE A 5 51.48 43.10 15.10
N LEU A 6 50.35 43.79 14.97
CA LEU A 6 50.12 45.09 15.62
C LEU A 6 50.16 45.01 17.15
N LEU A 7 49.66 43.92 17.73
CA LEU A 7 49.67 43.71 19.18
C LEU A 7 51.07 43.42 19.71
N ILE A 8 51.86 42.61 18.98
CA ILE A 8 53.27 42.37 19.30
C ILE A 8 54.08 43.65 19.16
N LEU A 9 53.84 44.45 18.11
CA LEU A 9 54.48 45.75 17.90
C LEU A 9 54.13 46.74 19.03
N ALA A 10 52.87 46.80 19.45
CA ALA A 10 52.44 47.65 20.56
C ALA A 10 53.09 47.24 21.89
N ILE A 11 53.19 45.93 22.18
CA ILE A 11 53.88 45.42 23.37
C ILE A 11 55.38 45.73 23.32
N ALA A 12 56.02 45.60 22.15
CA ALA A 12 57.43 45.93 21.96
C ALA A 12 57.71 47.42 22.20
N VAL A 13 56.83 48.31 21.72
CA VAL A 13 56.93 49.77 21.96
C VAL A 13 56.73 50.08 23.46
N LEU A 14 55.78 49.42 24.13
CA LEU A 14 55.53 49.60 25.56
C LEU A 14 56.72 49.13 26.42
N LEU A 15 57.33 47.99 26.07
CA LEU A 15 58.54 47.48 26.72
C LEU A 15 59.76 48.38 26.47
N ALA A 16 59.89 48.93 25.25
CA ALA A 16 60.98 49.84 24.89
C ALA A 16 60.88 51.21 25.60
N LEU A 17 59.66 51.69 25.88
CA LEU A 17 59.42 52.94 26.61
C LEU A 17 59.43 52.77 28.13
N SER A 18 59.34 51.53 28.64
CA SER A 18 59.34 51.21 30.07
C SER A 18 60.54 51.75 30.86
N PRO A 19 61.79 51.77 30.33
CA PRO A 19 62.94 52.27 31.07
C PRO A 19 62.96 53.79 31.26
N MET A 20 62.28 54.55 30.39
CA MET A 20 62.26 56.03 30.46
C MET A 20 61.30 56.57 31.54
N LEU A 21 60.45 55.73 32.14
CA LEU A 21 59.47 56.13 33.16
C LEU A 21 59.98 55.95 34.60
N ILE A 22 61.22 55.48 34.79
CA ILE A 22 61.80 55.13 36.10
C ILE A 22 62.35 56.38 36.85
N GLY A 23 62.28 57.58 36.26
CA GLY A 23 62.93 58.78 36.77
C GLY A 23 62.10 59.74 37.64
N GLU A 24 60.76 59.74 37.56
CA GLU A 24 59.92 60.67 38.34
C GLU A 24 58.78 59.96 39.08
N VAL A 25 58.84 59.98 40.41
CA VAL A 25 57.95 59.25 41.31
C VAL A 25 56.64 60.01 41.48
N GLY A 26 55.73 59.87 40.51
CA GLY A 26 54.34 60.21 40.74
C GLY A 26 53.73 59.29 41.81
N TYR A 27 53.30 59.85 42.94
CA TYR A 27 52.70 59.14 44.06
C TYR A 27 51.17 59.16 43.98
N VAL A 28 50.52 58.01 44.14
CA VAL A 28 49.06 57.88 44.21
C VAL A 28 48.70 57.29 45.55
N LEU A 29 47.92 58.05 46.31
CA LEU A 29 47.31 57.62 47.55
C LEU A 29 45.80 57.58 47.33
N ILE A 30 45.24 56.37 47.39
CA ILE A 30 43.80 56.18 47.36
C ILE A 30 43.40 55.71 48.75
N SER A 31 42.76 56.58 49.52
CA SER A 31 42.17 56.22 50.82
C SER A 31 40.70 55.86 50.64
N PHE A 32 40.34 54.62 50.94
CA PHE A 32 38.95 54.19 51.04
C PHE A 32 38.67 53.76 52.48
N ASN A 33 37.93 54.59 53.22
CA ASN A 33 37.52 54.36 54.61
C ASN A 33 38.70 54.10 55.58
N GLN A 34 39.04 52.83 55.88
CA GLN A 34 40.17 52.45 56.75
C GLN A 34 41.37 51.85 55.99
N THR A 35 41.26 51.68 54.67
CA THR A 35 42.35 51.12 53.84
C THR A 35 42.97 52.21 52.98
N THR A 36 44.27 52.40 53.17
CA THR A 36 45.09 53.31 52.35
C THR A 36 45.95 52.46 51.44
N ILE A 37 45.76 52.59 50.13
CA ILE A 37 46.60 51.92 49.14
C ILE A 37 47.60 52.97 48.63
N GLU A 38 48.86 52.73 48.97
CA GLU A 38 49.99 53.58 48.56
C GLU A 38 50.69 52.90 47.38
N GLY A 39 50.85 53.63 46.27
CA GLY A 39 51.51 53.09 45.09
C GLY A 39 52.05 54.17 44.17
N SER A 40 52.98 53.78 43.29
CA SER A 40 53.44 54.63 42.20
C SER A 40 52.36 54.71 41.11
N ILE A 41 52.24 55.87 40.45
CA ILE A 41 51.42 56.05 39.23
C ILE A 41 51.73 54.95 38.22
N VAL A 42 53.02 54.60 38.06
CA VAL A 42 53.47 53.57 37.11
C VAL A 42 52.88 52.20 37.47
N ALA A 43 52.87 51.85 38.76
CA ALA A 43 52.31 50.59 39.24
C ALA A 43 50.78 50.53 39.05
N PHE A 44 50.07 51.64 39.29
CA PHE A 44 48.63 51.73 39.06
C PHE A 44 48.28 51.62 37.57
N CYS A 45 48.99 52.34 36.70
CA CYS A 45 48.80 52.27 35.25
C CYS A 45 49.09 50.86 34.72
N ALA A 46 50.19 50.23 35.16
CA ALA A 46 50.51 48.87 34.78
C ALA A 46 49.43 47.87 35.22
N THR A 47 48.96 47.97 36.46
CA THR A 47 47.91 47.09 37.00
C THR A 47 46.60 47.28 36.24
N PHE A 48 46.20 48.52 35.96
CA PHE A 48 45.00 48.81 35.17
C PHE A 48 45.08 48.21 33.76
N LEU A 49 46.25 48.31 33.12
CA LEU A 49 46.47 47.76 31.78
C LEU A 49 46.37 46.22 31.78
N VAL A 50 46.93 45.55 32.79
CA VAL A 50 46.82 44.09 32.96
C VAL A 50 45.36 43.68 33.18
N VAL A 51 44.62 44.37 34.05
CA VAL A 51 43.20 44.09 34.32
C VAL A 51 42.35 44.32 33.07
N ALA A 52 42.57 45.41 32.34
CA ALA A 52 41.86 45.71 31.10
C ALA A 52 42.13 44.63 30.03
N LEU A 53 43.37 44.17 29.91
CA LEU A 53 43.74 43.09 29.00
C LEU A 53 43.08 41.76 29.40
N GLY A 54 43.05 41.44 30.70
CA GLY A 54 42.38 40.25 31.24
C GLY A 54 40.87 40.26 30.96
N LEU A 55 40.20 41.40 31.18
CA LEU A 55 38.78 41.57 30.86
C LEU A 55 38.51 41.43 29.36
N TYR A 56 39.35 42.04 28.52
CA TYR A 56 39.22 41.94 27.07
C TYR A 56 39.35 40.49 26.57
N LEU A 57 40.35 39.75 27.07
CA LEU A 57 40.54 38.34 26.74
C LEU A 57 39.34 37.50 27.19
N THR A 58 38.85 37.73 28.41
CA THR A 58 37.68 37.02 28.96
C THR A 58 36.42 37.27 28.13
N TYR A 59 36.15 38.53 27.78
CA TYR A 59 35.04 38.90 26.90
C TYR A 59 35.13 38.19 25.54
N LYS A 60 36.33 38.17 24.94
CA LYS A 60 36.55 37.51 23.65
C LYS A 60 36.38 36.00 23.74
N LEU A 61 36.82 35.39 24.83
CA LEU A 61 36.65 33.96 25.10
C LEU A 61 35.16 33.59 25.22
N ILE A 62 34.39 34.34 26.02
CA ILE A 62 32.95 34.14 26.18
C ILE A 62 32.24 34.25 24.83
N ARG A 63 32.55 35.28 24.04
CA ARG A 63 31.96 35.46 22.70
C ARG A 63 32.32 34.32 21.74
N TYR A 64 33.55 33.81 21.80
CA TYR A 64 33.99 32.69 20.97
C TYR A 64 33.25 31.40 21.34
N VAL A 65 33.11 31.09 22.63
CA VAL A 65 32.37 29.91 23.12
C VAL A 65 30.89 30.00 22.73
N TRP A 66 30.25 31.17 22.86
CA TRP A 66 28.87 31.36 22.40
C TRP A 66 28.72 31.24 20.88
N SER A 67 29.68 31.74 20.10
CA SER A 67 29.68 31.60 18.64
C SER A 67 29.83 30.14 18.20
N LEU A 68 30.61 29.33 18.93
CA LEU A 68 30.72 27.90 18.67
C LEU A 68 29.41 27.18 19.04
N TYR A 69 28.79 27.54 20.16
CA TYR A 69 27.54 26.91 20.59
C TYR A 69 26.37 27.17 19.63
N SER A 70 26.20 28.42 19.16
CA SER A 70 25.11 28.76 18.23
C SER A 70 25.30 28.14 16.83
N ASN A 71 26.53 28.15 16.30
CA ASN A 71 26.81 27.65 14.96
C ASN A 71 26.81 26.11 14.89
N THR A 72 27.17 25.44 15.99
CA THR A 72 27.19 23.98 16.05
C THR A 72 25.76 23.43 16.19
N ARG A 73 24.92 24.06 17.02
CA ARG A 73 23.53 23.60 17.22
C ARG A 73 22.72 23.69 15.91
N HIS A 74 22.74 24.81 15.19
CA HIS A 74 21.99 24.89 13.93
C HIS A 74 22.43 23.86 12.87
N ARG A 75 23.72 23.53 12.79
CA ARG A 75 24.23 22.57 11.81
C ARG A 75 23.90 21.11 12.15
N PHE A 76 23.81 20.75 13.43
CA PHE A 76 23.38 19.40 13.84
C PHE A 76 21.86 19.21 13.73
N PHE A 77 21.06 20.23 14.05
CA PHE A 77 19.60 20.16 13.89
C PHE A 77 19.19 20.17 12.40
N ALA A 78 19.81 20.99 11.55
CA ALA A 78 19.55 20.99 10.11
C ALA A 78 19.88 19.65 9.45
N ARG A 79 21.03 19.03 9.80
CA ARG A 79 21.41 17.70 9.30
C ARG A 79 20.47 16.58 9.77
N SER A 80 19.80 16.76 10.91
CA SER A 80 18.81 15.79 11.41
C SER A 80 17.54 15.85 10.56
N GLU A 81 17.04 17.05 10.27
CA GLU A 81 15.86 17.22 9.41
C GLU A 81 16.12 16.78 7.96
N GLU A 82 17.27 17.11 7.39
CA GLU A 82 17.69 16.64 6.06
C GLU A 82 17.69 15.10 5.99
N ARG A 83 18.18 14.41 7.04
CA ARG A 83 18.17 12.94 7.10
C ARG A 83 16.75 12.36 7.17
N LYS A 84 15.86 12.99 7.94
CA LYS A 84 14.45 12.58 8.03
C LYS A 84 13.75 12.70 6.68
N GLN A 85 14.00 13.79 5.96
CA GLN A 85 13.47 14.01 4.61
C GLN A 85 14.04 13.03 3.60
N ALA A 86 15.36 12.81 3.61
CA ALA A 86 16.01 11.83 2.74
C ALA A 86 15.48 10.41 2.95
N ALA A 87 15.22 10.00 4.20
CA ALA A 87 14.64 8.70 4.49
C ALA A 87 13.22 8.53 3.91
N ILE A 88 12.37 9.56 4.04
CA ILE A 88 11.03 9.56 3.42
C ILE A 88 11.12 9.56 1.89
N GLU A 89 11.98 10.38 1.31
CA GLU A 89 12.17 10.45 -0.15
C GLU A 89 12.63 9.10 -0.70
N GLN A 90 13.64 8.50 -0.06
CA GLN A 90 14.10 7.15 -0.41
C GLN A 90 12.97 6.12 -0.25
N GLY A 91 12.19 6.19 0.82
CA GLY A 91 11.03 5.33 1.02
C GLY A 91 9.99 5.48 -0.10
N ILE A 92 9.66 6.71 -0.49
CA ILE A 92 8.71 6.97 -1.58
C ILE A 92 9.25 6.38 -2.89
N TRP A 93 10.52 6.61 -3.23
CA TRP A 93 11.12 6.04 -4.43
C TRP A 93 11.14 4.51 -4.42
N SER A 94 11.47 3.91 -3.28
CA SER A 94 11.46 2.46 -3.10
C SER A 94 10.05 1.90 -3.29
N LEU A 95 9.03 2.56 -2.73
CA LEU A 95 7.63 2.20 -2.91
C LEU A 95 7.18 2.32 -4.38
N VAL A 96 7.58 3.37 -5.07
CA VAL A 96 7.25 3.60 -6.49
C VAL A 96 7.87 2.52 -7.38
N ASN A 97 9.11 2.12 -7.08
CA ASN A 97 9.82 1.07 -7.81
C ASN A 97 9.42 -0.34 -7.39
N GLY A 98 8.60 -0.51 -6.35
CA GLY A 98 8.22 -1.80 -5.81
C GLY A 98 9.35 -2.52 -5.05
N ASP A 99 10.39 -1.79 -4.63
CA ASP A 99 11.48 -2.31 -3.81
C ASP A 99 11.08 -2.21 -2.33
N TYR A 100 10.33 -3.21 -1.86
CA TYR A 100 9.81 -3.24 -0.50
C TYR A 100 10.88 -3.53 0.56
N ASP A 101 11.98 -4.19 0.17
CA ASP A 101 13.10 -4.47 1.06
C ASP A 101 13.88 -3.19 1.38
N GLN A 102 14.21 -2.39 0.35
CA GLN A 102 14.82 -1.08 0.56
C GLN A 102 13.90 -0.11 1.28
N LEU A 103 12.58 -0.18 1.01
CA LEU A 103 11.59 0.62 1.74
C LEU A 103 11.64 0.32 3.24
N GLU A 104 11.65 -0.96 3.62
CA GLU A 104 11.71 -1.35 5.02
C GLU A 104 13.03 -0.90 5.66
N LEU A 105 14.17 -1.09 5.00
CA LEU A 105 15.46 -0.61 5.50
C LEU A 105 15.50 0.92 5.66
N ALA A 106 14.95 1.65 4.69
CA ALA A 106 14.92 3.11 4.67
C ALA A 106 14.01 3.69 5.75
N LEU A 107 12.90 3.01 6.11
CA LEU A 107 11.89 3.57 7.01
C LEU A 107 11.84 2.91 8.40
N ALA A 108 12.18 1.62 8.55
CA ALA A 108 12.08 0.92 9.83
C ALA A 108 13.02 1.52 10.88
N ASN A 109 14.27 1.78 10.49
CA ASN A 109 15.33 2.23 11.41
C ASN A 109 15.49 3.76 11.46
N ASN A 110 14.94 4.48 10.49
CA ASN A 110 15.07 5.94 10.43
C ASN A 110 13.87 6.64 11.05
N ARG A 111 14.15 7.69 11.82
CA ARG A 111 13.12 8.61 12.30
C ARG A 111 12.65 9.46 11.13
N VAL A 112 11.36 9.74 11.08
CA VAL A 112 10.77 10.68 10.13
C VAL A 112 10.25 11.90 10.87
N THR A 113 9.79 12.91 10.13
CA THR A 113 9.10 14.05 10.75
C THR A 113 7.71 13.62 11.20
N ASP A 114 7.19 14.19 12.28
CA ASP A 114 5.91 13.78 12.88
C ASP A 114 4.75 13.79 11.89
N SER A 115 4.74 14.74 10.93
CA SER A 115 3.73 14.82 9.86
C SER A 115 3.73 13.63 8.90
N TRP A 116 4.83 12.88 8.81
CA TRP A 116 5.00 11.71 7.94
C TRP A 116 4.88 10.40 8.69
N GLN A 117 4.71 10.41 10.02
CA GLN A 117 4.73 9.21 10.85
C GLN A 117 3.62 8.23 10.45
N ASP A 118 2.38 8.70 10.31
CA ASP A 118 1.24 7.87 9.87
C ASP A 118 1.46 7.31 8.46
N LEU A 119 2.01 8.11 7.54
CA LEU A 119 2.26 7.68 6.18
C LEU A 119 3.41 6.67 6.11
N ARG A 120 4.44 6.84 6.94
CA ARG A 120 5.52 5.85 7.14
C ARG A 120 4.92 4.51 7.56
N HIS A 121 4.04 4.51 8.56
CA HIS A 121 3.37 3.29 9.02
C HIS A 121 2.51 2.66 7.92
N ALA A 122 1.76 3.45 7.15
CA ALA A 122 1.00 2.95 5.99
C ALA A 122 1.91 2.35 4.89
N MET A 123 3.08 2.96 4.62
CA MET A 123 4.05 2.43 3.65
C MET A 123 4.66 1.11 4.12
N LEU A 124 5.04 1.02 5.40
CA LEU A 124 5.56 -0.21 6.00
C LEU A 124 4.50 -1.31 6.05
N ALA A 125 3.24 -0.98 6.35
CA ALA A 125 2.13 -1.91 6.27
C ALA A 125 1.96 -2.47 4.85
N LYS A 126 2.06 -1.60 3.84
CA LYS A 126 2.01 -2.03 2.44
C LYS A 126 3.17 -2.95 2.06
N ALA A 127 4.37 -2.70 2.56
CA ALA A 127 5.52 -3.59 2.38
C ALA A 127 5.29 -4.96 3.04
N ALA A 128 4.79 -4.98 4.29
CA ALA A 128 4.47 -6.21 5.01
C ALA A 128 3.41 -7.04 4.26
N LEU A 129 2.37 -6.40 3.72
CA LEU A 129 1.36 -7.08 2.89
C LEU A 129 1.94 -7.70 1.62
N HIS A 130 2.90 -7.02 0.97
CA HIS A 130 3.59 -7.57 -0.19
C HIS A 130 4.35 -8.85 0.16
N ASN A 131 4.91 -8.91 1.37
CA ASN A 131 5.63 -10.06 1.88
C ASN A 131 4.69 -11.12 2.51
N ASN A 132 3.37 -10.99 2.34
CA ASN A 132 2.32 -11.84 2.93
C ASN A 132 2.35 -11.90 4.47
N ASP A 133 2.88 -10.85 5.13
CA ASP A 133 2.90 -10.71 6.59
C ASP A 133 1.76 -9.80 7.06
N SER A 134 0.55 -10.37 7.11
CA SER A 134 -0.64 -9.64 7.55
C SER A 134 -0.56 -9.19 9.01
N SER A 135 0.12 -9.95 9.88
CA SER A 135 0.24 -9.61 11.31
C SER A 135 1.07 -8.35 11.50
N LYS A 136 2.24 -8.28 10.85
CA LYS A 136 3.07 -7.07 10.85
C LYS A 136 2.37 -5.90 10.17
N ALA A 137 1.59 -6.15 9.11
CA ALA A 137 0.79 -5.11 8.48
C ALA A 137 -0.23 -4.50 9.44
N ILE A 138 -0.97 -5.32 10.19
CA ILE A 138 -1.95 -4.86 11.19
C ILE A 138 -1.25 -4.04 12.28
N GLU A 139 -0.11 -4.53 12.81
CA GLU A 139 0.67 -3.79 13.81
C GLU A 139 1.08 -2.40 13.31
N GLN A 140 1.55 -2.30 12.07
CA GLN A 140 1.88 -1.00 11.49
C GLN A 140 0.64 -0.12 11.31
N LEU A 141 -0.50 -0.68 10.91
CA LEU A 141 -1.74 0.07 10.75
C LEU A 141 -2.30 0.56 12.09
N ASP A 142 -2.21 -0.23 13.17
CA ASP A 142 -2.62 0.18 14.52
C ASP A 142 -1.83 1.39 15.04
N ASN A 143 -0.59 1.55 14.60
CA ASN A 143 0.26 2.69 14.95
C ASN A 143 -0.12 3.99 14.20
N ILE A 144 -1.04 3.94 13.24
CA ILE A 144 -1.57 5.14 12.58
C ILE A 144 -2.51 5.88 13.54
N SER A 145 -2.43 7.20 13.55
CA SER A 145 -3.32 8.05 14.35
C SER A 145 -4.81 7.76 14.04
N PRO A 146 -5.71 7.72 15.03
CA PRO A 146 -7.13 7.37 14.84
C PRO A 146 -7.81 8.15 13.71
N ASP A 147 -7.56 9.46 13.61
CA ASP A 147 -8.13 10.34 12.58
C ASP A 147 -7.69 10.01 11.15
N ASN A 148 -6.60 9.24 11.00
CA ASN A 148 -6.02 8.87 9.72
C ASN A 148 -6.21 7.38 9.38
N GLN A 149 -6.80 6.58 10.26
CA GLN A 149 -7.04 5.14 10.05
C GLN A 149 -7.83 4.87 8.77
N LEU A 150 -8.86 5.68 8.51
CA LEU A 150 -9.68 5.56 7.31
C LEU A 150 -8.89 5.81 6.01
N LYS A 151 -7.86 6.66 6.02
CA LYS A 151 -7.03 6.92 4.84
C LYS A 151 -6.29 5.66 4.38
N ALA A 152 -6.07 4.71 5.29
CA ALA A 152 -5.47 3.41 5.05
C ALA A 152 -6.50 2.26 4.88
N ALA A 153 -7.79 2.56 4.65
CA ALA A 153 -8.84 1.53 4.58
C ALA A 153 -8.57 0.37 3.61
N LYS A 154 -7.91 0.64 2.47
CA LYS A 154 -7.51 -0.44 1.54
C LYS A 154 -6.45 -1.38 2.13
N LEU A 155 -5.55 -0.86 2.95
CA LEU A 155 -4.52 -1.66 3.61
C LEU A 155 -5.14 -2.51 4.72
N TRP A 156 -6.10 -1.95 5.47
CA TRP A 156 -6.93 -2.72 6.41
C TRP A 156 -7.69 -3.85 5.71
N LEU A 157 -8.36 -3.56 4.60
CA LEU A 157 -9.00 -4.60 3.80
C LEU A 157 -8.00 -5.65 3.29
N ALA A 158 -6.82 -5.25 2.84
CA ALA A 158 -5.81 -6.18 2.36
C ALA A 158 -5.17 -7.01 3.48
N SER A 159 -5.10 -6.50 4.72
CA SER A 159 -4.56 -7.22 5.86
C SER A 159 -5.49 -8.31 6.40
N GLY A 160 -6.77 -8.25 6.04
CA GLY A 160 -7.79 -9.19 6.52
C GLY A 160 -8.59 -8.64 7.71
N ASP A 161 -8.19 -7.50 8.27
CA ASP A 161 -8.89 -6.85 9.38
C ASP A 161 -9.55 -5.55 8.92
N SER A 162 -10.88 -5.55 8.83
CA SER A 162 -11.66 -4.35 8.54
C SER A 162 -12.37 -3.78 9.77
N SER A 163 -12.23 -4.39 10.94
CA SER A 163 -13.03 -4.06 12.12
C SER A 163 -12.84 -2.59 12.53
N THR A 164 -11.61 -2.09 12.51
CA THR A 164 -11.21 -0.71 12.85
C THR A 164 -11.91 0.33 11.99
N VAL A 165 -11.99 0.11 10.67
CA VAL A 165 -12.51 1.13 9.73
C VAL A 165 -14.01 0.98 9.44
N THR A 166 -14.63 -0.14 9.80
CA THR A 166 -16.01 -0.48 9.40
C THR A 166 -17.05 0.55 9.82
N GLY A 167 -16.99 1.01 11.08
CA GLY A 167 -18.00 1.91 11.64
C GLY A 167 -18.03 3.25 10.90
N GLU A 168 -16.87 3.85 10.69
CA GLU A 168 -16.72 5.12 9.97
C GLU A 168 -17.05 4.97 8.48
N LEU A 169 -16.56 3.90 7.83
CA LEU A 169 -16.84 3.63 6.41
C LEU A 169 -18.33 3.42 6.15
N LYS A 170 -19.04 2.74 7.06
CA LYS A 170 -20.48 2.60 6.99
C LYS A 170 -21.17 3.97 6.99
N ALA A 171 -20.83 4.82 7.96
CA ALA A 171 -21.44 6.16 8.09
C ALA A 171 -21.21 7.01 6.83
N LEU A 172 -19.99 6.97 6.26
CA LEU A 172 -19.66 7.66 5.03
C LEU A 172 -20.41 7.09 3.81
N ALA A 173 -20.46 5.77 3.67
CA ALA A 173 -21.16 5.12 2.56
C ALA A 173 -22.68 5.36 2.58
N GLU A 174 -23.28 5.45 3.77
CA GLU A 174 -24.70 5.73 3.98
C GLU A 174 -25.04 7.23 3.78
N ALA A 175 -24.05 8.13 3.90
CA ALA A 175 -24.24 9.56 3.71
C ALA A 175 -24.66 9.92 2.26
N LYS A 176 -25.59 10.88 2.11
CA LYS A 176 -26.18 11.26 0.80
C LYS A 176 -25.15 11.62 -0.28
N LYS A 177 -24.01 12.20 0.14
CA LYS A 177 -22.90 12.66 -0.71
C LYS A 177 -21.73 11.65 -0.79
N ALA A 178 -21.93 10.39 -0.42
CA ALA A 178 -20.93 9.35 -0.53
C ALA A 178 -20.32 9.29 -1.94
N SER A 179 -19.00 9.23 -1.99
CA SER A 179 -18.21 9.01 -3.20
C SER A 179 -18.28 7.56 -3.66
N ALA A 180 -17.98 7.31 -4.94
CA ALA A 180 -17.90 5.95 -5.48
C ALA A 180 -16.85 5.09 -4.76
N LEU A 181 -15.75 5.71 -4.30
CA LEU A 181 -14.69 5.02 -3.58
C LEU A 181 -15.17 4.54 -2.20
N GLU A 182 -15.83 5.39 -1.41
CA GLU A 182 -16.36 5.02 -0.09
C GLU A 182 -17.41 3.91 -0.21
N LEU A 183 -18.30 4.02 -1.19
CA LEU A 183 -19.30 3.00 -1.48
C LEU A 183 -18.64 1.65 -1.84
N LYS A 184 -17.62 1.67 -2.71
CA LYS A 184 -16.86 0.48 -3.10
C LYS A 184 -16.15 -0.16 -1.90
N LEU A 185 -15.42 0.65 -1.11
CA LEU A 185 -14.70 0.16 0.06
C LEU A 185 -15.65 -0.46 1.08
N TYR A 186 -16.82 0.13 1.31
CA TYR A 186 -17.79 -0.46 2.23
C TYR A 186 -18.36 -1.78 1.70
N ALA A 187 -18.58 -1.91 0.40
CA ALA A 187 -18.96 -3.20 -0.19
C ALA A 187 -17.89 -4.27 0.00
N GLU A 188 -16.60 -3.93 -0.15
CA GLU A 188 -15.47 -4.84 0.12
C GLU A 188 -15.42 -5.26 1.60
N VAL A 189 -15.66 -4.32 2.53
CA VAL A 189 -15.79 -4.63 3.98
C VAL A 189 -16.92 -5.63 4.24
N LEU A 190 -18.09 -5.43 3.64
CA LEU A 190 -19.24 -6.32 3.82
C LEU A 190 -18.95 -7.73 3.30
N VAL A 191 -18.22 -7.85 2.18
CA VAL A 191 -17.78 -9.15 1.63
C VAL A 191 -16.78 -9.83 2.56
N GLN A 192 -15.73 -9.11 3.01
CA GLN A 192 -14.72 -9.67 3.91
C GLN A 192 -15.31 -10.16 5.23
N GLN A 193 -16.26 -9.40 5.79
CA GLN A 193 -16.95 -9.75 7.03
C GLN A 193 -18.11 -10.73 6.83
N LYS A 194 -18.35 -11.21 5.60
CA LYS A 194 -19.44 -12.13 5.25
C LYS A 194 -20.83 -11.60 5.65
N LYS A 195 -21.02 -10.28 5.66
CA LYS A 195 -22.28 -9.60 5.99
C LYS A 195 -23.20 -9.56 4.76
N TRP A 196 -23.58 -10.72 4.25
CA TRP A 196 -24.30 -10.86 2.97
C TRP A 196 -25.68 -10.17 2.96
N SER A 197 -26.44 -10.25 4.05
CA SER A 197 -27.74 -9.56 4.16
C SER A 197 -27.61 -8.03 4.06
N ALA A 198 -26.60 -7.46 4.73
CA ALA A 198 -26.32 -6.04 4.62
C ALA A 198 -25.83 -5.67 3.20
N LEU A 199 -25.07 -6.55 2.55
CA LEU A 199 -24.63 -6.35 1.17
C LEU A 199 -25.83 -6.31 0.21
N GLU A 200 -26.79 -7.23 0.33
CA GLU A 200 -28.01 -7.26 -0.49
C GLU A 200 -28.78 -5.93 -0.42
N GLN A 201 -28.95 -5.40 0.79
CA GLN A 201 -29.63 -4.10 1.00
C GLN A 201 -28.82 -2.92 0.43
N PHE A 202 -27.50 -3.05 0.36
CA PHE A 202 -26.60 -1.99 -0.10
C PHE A 202 -26.37 -1.98 -1.62
N MET A 203 -26.50 -3.13 -2.31
CA MET A 203 -26.31 -3.25 -3.77
C MET A 203 -27.12 -2.25 -4.62
N PRO A 204 -28.40 -1.96 -4.34
CA PRO A 204 -29.15 -0.95 -5.11
C PRO A 204 -28.49 0.44 -5.07
N ARG A 205 -27.87 0.79 -3.95
CA ARG A 205 -27.14 2.06 -3.79
C ARG A 205 -25.85 2.07 -4.62
N LEU A 206 -25.08 0.97 -4.59
CA LEU A 206 -23.90 0.79 -5.45
C LEU A 206 -24.24 0.99 -6.93
N LEU A 207 -25.36 0.40 -7.36
CA LEU A 207 -25.81 0.46 -8.74
C LEU A 207 -26.28 1.88 -9.14
N SER A 208 -27.14 2.50 -8.33
CA SER A 208 -27.66 3.85 -8.61
C SER A 208 -26.56 4.91 -8.70
N LYS A 209 -25.51 4.78 -7.89
CA LYS A 209 -24.34 5.67 -7.89
C LYS A 209 -23.25 5.27 -8.89
N LYS A 210 -23.44 4.18 -9.64
CA LYS A 210 -22.45 3.62 -10.57
C LYS A 210 -21.07 3.45 -9.91
N ALA A 211 -21.06 2.99 -8.66
CA ALA A 211 -19.84 2.93 -7.85
C ALA A 211 -18.85 1.85 -8.33
N LEU A 212 -19.35 0.84 -9.06
CA LEU A 212 -18.58 -0.30 -9.54
C LEU A 212 -18.62 -0.40 -11.06
N THR A 213 -17.49 -0.82 -11.63
CA THR A 213 -17.37 -1.26 -13.03
C THR A 213 -17.95 -2.67 -13.21
N ASP A 214 -18.14 -3.10 -14.46
CA ASP A 214 -18.70 -4.43 -14.77
C ASP A 214 -17.81 -5.56 -14.25
N SER A 215 -16.49 -5.41 -14.34
CA SER A 215 -15.54 -6.36 -13.76
C SER A 215 -15.69 -6.46 -12.23
N GLN A 216 -15.89 -5.34 -11.55
CA GLN A 216 -16.06 -5.31 -10.09
C GLN A 216 -17.40 -5.89 -9.66
N TRP A 217 -18.46 -5.69 -10.45
CA TRP A 217 -19.74 -6.37 -10.23
C TRP A 217 -19.60 -7.89 -10.35
N ASN A 218 -18.88 -8.37 -11.37
CA ASN A 218 -18.63 -9.80 -11.53
C ASN A 218 -17.90 -10.39 -10.32
N VAL A 219 -16.86 -9.71 -9.82
CA VAL A 219 -16.14 -10.14 -8.61
C VAL A 219 -17.06 -10.14 -7.38
N LEU A 220 -17.84 -9.08 -7.18
CA LEU A 220 -18.77 -8.96 -6.07
C LEU A 220 -19.83 -10.07 -6.08
N PHE A 221 -20.47 -10.30 -7.23
CA PHE A 221 -21.49 -11.33 -7.35
C PHE A 221 -20.89 -12.74 -7.30
N ALA A 222 -19.69 -12.96 -7.81
CA ALA A 222 -18.99 -14.24 -7.64
C ALA A 222 -18.76 -14.54 -6.16
N ALA A 223 -18.28 -13.57 -5.37
CA ALA A 223 -18.11 -13.74 -3.92
C ALA A 223 -19.45 -13.98 -3.22
N TYR A 224 -20.49 -13.20 -3.58
CA TYR A 224 -21.83 -13.32 -3.03
C TYR A 224 -22.44 -14.70 -3.28
N PHE A 225 -22.53 -15.16 -4.52
CA PHE A 225 -23.16 -16.44 -4.86
C PHE A 225 -22.36 -17.65 -4.37
N ASN A 226 -21.02 -17.59 -4.37
CA ASN A 226 -20.20 -18.67 -3.79
C ASN A 226 -20.48 -18.89 -2.28
N ALA A 227 -21.05 -17.89 -1.59
CA ALA A 227 -21.39 -17.98 -0.18
C ALA A 227 -22.87 -18.34 0.09
N GLN A 228 -23.71 -18.46 -0.94
CA GLN A 228 -25.13 -18.81 -0.78
C GLN A 228 -25.38 -20.29 -1.08
N THR A 229 -26.36 -20.89 -0.39
CA THR A 229 -26.89 -22.23 -0.71
C THR A 229 -28.10 -22.16 -1.66
N GLU A 230 -28.98 -21.19 -1.41
CA GLU A 230 -30.22 -20.95 -2.16
C GLU A 230 -30.00 -20.01 -3.35
N LEU A 231 -29.15 -20.44 -4.30
CA LEU A 231 -28.73 -19.63 -5.44
C LEU A 231 -29.91 -19.04 -6.24
N THR A 232 -30.87 -19.89 -6.60
CA THR A 232 -32.02 -19.52 -7.44
C THR A 232 -32.91 -18.49 -6.73
N GLU A 233 -33.24 -18.69 -5.46
CA GLU A 233 -34.07 -17.76 -4.68
C GLU A 233 -33.39 -16.40 -4.54
N LYS A 234 -32.11 -16.40 -4.17
CA LYS A 234 -31.31 -15.18 -4.03
C LYS A 234 -31.21 -14.42 -5.35
N TYR A 235 -30.92 -15.10 -6.45
CA TYR A 235 -30.93 -14.48 -7.77
C TYR A 235 -32.31 -13.89 -8.11
N GLN A 236 -33.40 -14.61 -7.83
CA GLN A 236 -34.75 -14.13 -8.14
C GLN A 236 -35.17 -12.90 -7.32
N SER A 237 -34.69 -12.76 -6.09
CA SER A 237 -34.95 -11.57 -5.24
C SER A 237 -34.25 -10.29 -5.73
N LEU A 238 -33.25 -10.39 -6.62
CA LEU A 238 -32.57 -9.23 -7.16
C LEU A 238 -33.48 -8.40 -8.07
N SER A 239 -33.29 -7.08 -8.06
CA SER A 239 -33.97 -6.19 -9.00
C SER A 239 -33.53 -6.47 -10.44
N LYS A 240 -34.36 -6.10 -11.41
CA LYS A 240 -34.09 -6.31 -12.85
C LYS A 240 -32.71 -5.81 -13.28
N HIS A 241 -32.28 -4.65 -12.79
CA HIS A 241 -30.99 -4.06 -13.16
C HIS A 241 -29.81 -4.75 -12.46
N LEU A 242 -30.00 -5.28 -11.25
CA LEU A 242 -28.99 -6.08 -10.58
C LEU A 242 -28.84 -7.46 -11.21
N LYS A 243 -29.95 -8.09 -11.64
CA LYS A 243 -29.93 -9.37 -12.40
C LYS A 243 -29.01 -9.29 -13.61
N ALA A 244 -29.12 -8.22 -14.41
CA ALA A 244 -28.27 -8.01 -15.57
C ALA A 244 -26.75 -7.93 -15.26
N LYS A 245 -26.37 -7.59 -14.01
CA LYS A 245 -24.97 -7.61 -13.53
C LYS A 245 -24.59 -8.94 -12.86
N ALA A 246 -25.58 -9.69 -12.39
CA ALA A 246 -25.43 -10.93 -11.64
C ALA A 246 -25.42 -12.19 -12.53
N ASP A 247 -26.01 -12.12 -13.74
CA ASP A 247 -26.28 -13.27 -14.62
C ASP A 247 -25.07 -14.20 -14.78
N SER A 248 -23.92 -13.66 -15.16
CA SER A 248 -22.73 -14.49 -15.39
C SER A 248 -22.24 -15.18 -14.11
N ALA A 249 -22.25 -14.47 -12.99
CA ALA A 249 -21.80 -15.00 -11.71
C ALA A 249 -22.78 -16.04 -11.14
N TYR A 250 -24.08 -15.83 -11.33
CA TYR A 250 -25.13 -16.78 -10.96
C TYR A 250 -24.99 -18.08 -11.75
N LEU A 251 -24.88 -18.00 -13.08
CA LEU A 251 -24.73 -19.19 -13.93
C LEU A 251 -23.43 -19.95 -13.62
N ALA A 252 -22.33 -19.23 -13.37
CA ALA A 252 -21.07 -19.83 -12.95
C ALA A 252 -21.18 -20.54 -11.57
N ALA A 253 -21.90 -19.96 -10.61
CA ALA A 253 -22.14 -20.59 -9.31
C ALA A 253 -23.01 -21.86 -9.43
N MET A 254 -24.03 -21.83 -10.28
CA MET A 254 -24.87 -23.00 -10.59
C MET A 254 -24.05 -24.11 -11.26
N ALA A 255 -23.20 -23.77 -12.23
CA ALA A 255 -22.28 -24.72 -12.86
C ALA A 255 -21.29 -25.33 -11.85
N LYS A 256 -20.68 -24.50 -11.00
CA LYS A 256 -19.73 -24.93 -9.97
C LYS A 256 -20.36 -25.80 -8.87
N SER A 257 -21.67 -25.69 -8.66
CA SER A 257 -22.42 -26.53 -7.72
C SER A 257 -23.01 -27.80 -8.35
N GLY A 258 -22.71 -28.07 -9.63
CA GLY A 258 -23.20 -29.25 -10.36
C GLY A 258 -24.66 -29.15 -10.79
N ARG A 259 -25.31 -27.99 -10.61
CA ARG A 259 -26.73 -27.76 -10.92
C ARG A 259 -26.96 -27.31 -12.36
N LEU A 260 -26.27 -27.94 -13.32
CA LEU A 260 -26.32 -27.58 -14.74
C LEU A 260 -27.72 -27.77 -15.35
N SER A 261 -28.45 -28.79 -14.89
CA SER A 261 -29.82 -29.11 -15.35
C SER A 261 -30.82 -27.96 -15.12
N GLU A 262 -30.69 -27.22 -14.02
CA GLU A 262 -31.57 -26.09 -13.68
C GLU A 262 -31.37 -24.87 -14.59
N ILE A 263 -30.15 -24.70 -15.13
CA ILE A 263 -29.79 -23.57 -15.98
C ILE A 263 -29.68 -23.93 -17.46
N GLU A 264 -29.92 -25.20 -17.82
CA GLU A 264 -29.70 -25.75 -19.16
C GLU A 264 -30.41 -24.94 -20.25
N LEU A 265 -31.66 -24.54 -20.02
CA LEU A 265 -32.44 -23.73 -20.97
C LEU A 265 -31.89 -22.32 -21.17
N ILE A 266 -31.21 -21.76 -20.16
CA ILE A 266 -30.57 -20.45 -20.26
C ILE A 266 -29.28 -20.60 -21.08
N LEU A 267 -28.46 -21.59 -20.75
CA LEU A 267 -27.21 -21.88 -21.47
C LEU A 267 -27.45 -22.20 -22.95
N LEU A 268 -28.53 -22.92 -23.28
CA LEU A 268 -28.91 -23.20 -24.66
C LEU A 268 -29.17 -21.92 -25.48
N LYS A 269 -29.70 -20.86 -24.87
CA LYS A 269 -29.93 -19.59 -25.58
C LYS A 269 -28.61 -18.89 -25.92
N MET A 270 -27.57 -19.10 -25.13
CA MET A 270 -26.25 -18.49 -25.30
C MET A 270 -25.49 -19.05 -26.51
N LEU A 271 -25.87 -20.22 -27.03
CA LEU A 271 -25.25 -20.80 -28.24
C LEU A 271 -25.48 -19.96 -29.52
N LYS A 272 -26.45 -19.03 -29.51
CA LYS A 272 -26.92 -18.33 -30.73
C LYS A 272 -26.04 -17.17 -31.17
N LYS A 273 -25.37 -16.45 -30.25
CA LYS A 273 -24.60 -15.24 -30.55
C LYS A 273 -23.13 -15.43 -30.19
N PRO A 274 -22.18 -14.91 -30.98
CA PRO A 274 -20.75 -15.05 -30.69
C PRO A 274 -20.34 -14.56 -29.29
N ASP A 275 -20.79 -13.37 -28.87
CA ASP A 275 -20.45 -12.83 -27.54
C ASP A 275 -20.95 -13.73 -26.40
N ASP A 276 -22.14 -14.31 -26.56
CA ASP A 276 -22.74 -15.22 -25.59
C ASP A 276 -22.02 -16.58 -25.57
N GLN A 277 -21.41 -17.02 -26.68
CA GLN A 277 -20.63 -18.26 -26.77
C GLN A 277 -19.34 -18.15 -25.94
N HIS A 278 -18.66 -17.00 -26.01
CA HIS A 278 -17.50 -16.76 -25.15
C HIS A 278 -17.89 -16.81 -23.67
N GLN A 279 -19.00 -16.15 -23.31
CA GLN A 279 -19.49 -16.19 -21.93
C GLN A 279 -19.91 -17.61 -21.49
N LEU A 280 -20.51 -18.39 -22.38
CA LEU A 280 -20.86 -19.79 -22.13
C LEU A 280 -19.61 -20.62 -21.79
N ALA A 281 -18.54 -20.47 -22.58
CA ALA A 281 -17.27 -21.15 -22.31
C ALA A 281 -16.68 -20.73 -20.95
N GLN A 282 -16.80 -19.45 -20.59
CA GLN A 282 -16.33 -18.91 -19.31
C GLN A 282 -17.16 -19.40 -18.11
N ILE A 283 -18.45 -19.66 -18.29
CA ILE A 283 -19.32 -20.26 -17.27
C ILE A 283 -19.00 -21.74 -17.08
N LEU A 284 -18.87 -22.50 -18.18
CA LEU A 284 -18.66 -23.95 -18.11
C LEU A 284 -17.27 -24.35 -17.61
N LYS A 285 -16.27 -23.45 -17.68
CA LYS A 285 -14.92 -23.75 -17.17
C LYS A 285 -14.88 -24.11 -15.68
N VAL A 286 -15.84 -23.62 -14.90
CA VAL A 286 -15.93 -23.91 -13.46
C VAL A 286 -16.90 -25.03 -13.11
N SER A 287 -17.45 -25.73 -14.12
CA SER A 287 -18.44 -26.79 -13.91
C SER A 287 -17.89 -27.90 -13.02
N ALA A 288 -18.67 -28.25 -12.00
CA ALA A 288 -18.54 -29.50 -11.26
C ALA A 288 -19.32 -30.62 -11.98
N PRO A 289 -19.16 -31.90 -11.58
CA PRO A 289 -19.94 -32.98 -12.14
C PRO A 289 -21.45 -32.72 -12.04
N GLY A 290 -22.16 -32.92 -13.14
CA GLY A 290 -23.60 -32.65 -13.24
C GLY A 290 -24.10 -32.70 -14.67
N ASP A 291 -25.40 -32.94 -14.85
CA ASP A 291 -25.99 -33.28 -16.15
C ASP A 291 -26.62 -32.08 -16.88
N ALA A 292 -26.30 -31.94 -18.17
CA ALA A 292 -26.94 -31.06 -19.14
C ALA A 292 -26.84 -31.66 -20.57
N LEU A 293 -27.49 -32.81 -20.75
CA LEU A 293 -27.44 -33.61 -21.99
C LEU A 293 -27.99 -32.87 -23.22
N LYS A 294 -29.04 -32.05 -23.07
CA LYS A 294 -29.60 -31.28 -24.20
C LYS A 294 -28.62 -30.19 -24.61
N LEU A 295 -27.95 -29.56 -23.65
CA LEU A 295 -26.90 -28.58 -23.95
C LEU A 295 -25.77 -29.23 -24.74
N GLN A 296 -25.27 -30.39 -24.30
CA GLN A 296 -24.20 -31.11 -25.00
C GLN A 296 -24.58 -31.45 -26.45
N ALA A 297 -25.78 -32.01 -26.67
CA ALA A 297 -26.25 -32.35 -28.01
C ALA A 297 -26.32 -31.12 -28.93
N ASN A 298 -26.91 -30.02 -28.45
CA ASN A 298 -27.02 -28.78 -29.23
C ASN A 298 -25.66 -28.13 -29.50
N LEU A 299 -24.72 -28.26 -28.57
CA LEU A 299 -23.37 -27.73 -28.70
C LEU A 299 -22.57 -28.54 -29.73
N GLN A 300 -22.69 -29.88 -29.73
CA GLN A 300 -22.14 -30.73 -30.78
C GLN A 300 -22.74 -30.40 -32.17
N ASP A 301 -24.05 -30.15 -32.26
CA ASP A 301 -24.70 -29.74 -33.51
C ASP A 301 -24.24 -28.35 -33.98
N ALA A 302 -23.99 -27.42 -33.06
CA ALA A 302 -23.41 -26.12 -33.39
C ALA A 302 -21.98 -26.27 -33.95
N LEU A 303 -21.17 -27.15 -33.35
CA LEU A 303 -19.82 -27.46 -33.81
C LEU A 303 -19.79 -28.16 -35.18
N LYS A 304 -20.82 -28.93 -35.57
CA LYS A 304 -20.92 -29.44 -36.95
C LYS A 304 -20.94 -28.31 -37.99
N LYS A 305 -21.53 -27.17 -37.65
CA LYS A 305 -21.61 -25.98 -38.52
C LYS A 305 -20.39 -25.07 -38.38
N GLN A 306 -19.78 -25.05 -37.20
CA GLN A 306 -18.64 -24.19 -36.86
C GLN A 306 -17.53 -25.02 -36.22
N PRO A 307 -16.85 -25.90 -36.98
CA PRO A 307 -15.94 -26.91 -36.42
C PRO A 307 -14.71 -26.33 -35.73
N ASP A 308 -14.34 -25.10 -36.07
CA ASP A 308 -13.15 -24.40 -35.56
C ASP A 308 -13.50 -23.25 -34.61
N ASN A 309 -14.76 -23.15 -34.16
CA ASN A 309 -15.14 -22.17 -33.15
C ASN A 309 -14.55 -22.57 -31.79
N GLN A 310 -13.53 -21.82 -31.38
CA GLN A 310 -12.74 -22.11 -30.20
C GLN A 310 -13.56 -22.05 -28.89
N ASP A 311 -14.44 -21.06 -28.73
CA ASP A 311 -15.27 -20.93 -27.53
C ASP A 311 -16.23 -22.12 -27.39
N LEU A 312 -16.84 -22.55 -28.49
CA LEU A 312 -17.70 -23.74 -28.48
C LEU A 312 -16.91 -25.02 -28.18
N LEU A 313 -15.70 -25.17 -28.72
CA LEU A 313 -14.86 -26.33 -28.41
C LEU A 313 -14.49 -26.36 -26.92
N LEU A 314 -14.10 -25.23 -26.33
CA LEU A 314 -13.80 -25.12 -24.90
C LEU A 314 -15.03 -25.42 -24.04
N ALA A 315 -16.19 -24.89 -24.42
CA ALA A 315 -17.47 -25.16 -23.76
C ALA A 315 -17.83 -26.65 -23.80
N LEU A 316 -17.65 -27.32 -24.95
CA LEU A 316 -17.87 -28.76 -25.08
C LEU A 316 -16.94 -29.56 -24.17
N ALA A 317 -15.66 -29.24 -24.15
CA ALA A 317 -14.66 -29.98 -23.39
C ALA A 317 -14.94 -29.90 -21.88
N CYS A 318 -15.26 -28.71 -21.38
CA CYS A 318 -15.66 -28.51 -19.98
C CYS A 318 -16.97 -29.24 -19.64
N LEU A 319 -17.95 -29.24 -20.54
CA LEU A 319 -19.22 -29.95 -20.33
C LEU A 319 -19.04 -31.47 -20.35
N ALA A 320 -18.21 -32.00 -21.25
CA ALA A 320 -17.87 -33.42 -21.30
C ALA A 320 -17.18 -33.87 -20.00
N ASN A 321 -16.30 -33.05 -19.43
CA ASN A 321 -15.74 -33.30 -18.09
C ASN A 321 -16.83 -33.37 -17.00
N ALA A 322 -17.82 -32.47 -17.05
CA ALA A 322 -18.93 -32.45 -16.10
C ALA A 322 -19.81 -33.70 -16.19
N HIS A 323 -19.98 -34.27 -17.38
CA HIS A 323 -20.68 -35.55 -17.60
C HIS A 323 -19.80 -36.79 -17.29
N GLY A 324 -18.51 -36.61 -16.97
CA GLY A 324 -17.57 -37.72 -16.77
C GLY A 324 -17.03 -38.36 -18.06
N GLU A 325 -17.26 -37.74 -19.21
CA GLU A 325 -16.75 -38.17 -20.52
C GLU A 325 -15.31 -37.69 -20.77
N TYR A 326 -14.38 -38.11 -19.90
CA TYR A 326 -13.01 -37.57 -19.86
C TYR A 326 -12.21 -37.80 -21.16
N ASP A 327 -12.42 -38.93 -21.86
CA ASP A 327 -11.77 -39.20 -23.14
C ASP A 327 -12.25 -38.26 -24.26
N LEU A 328 -13.54 -37.91 -24.25
CA LEU A 328 -14.07 -36.91 -25.19
C LEU A 328 -13.48 -35.54 -24.87
N ALA A 329 -13.53 -35.14 -23.59
CA ALA A 329 -13.00 -33.87 -23.13
C ALA A 329 -11.52 -33.70 -23.52
N ALA A 330 -10.68 -34.71 -23.29
CA ALA A 330 -9.25 -34.68 -23.62
C ALA A 330 -9.01 -34.46 -25.13
N ARG A 331 -9.74 -35.20 -25.99
CA ARG A 331 -9.64 -35.02 -27.45
C ARG A 331 -10.10 -33.63 -27.91
N VAL A 332 -11.13 -33.07 -27.29
CA VAL A 332 -11.61 -31.73 -27.65
C VAL A 332 -10.62 -30.67 -27.16
N PHE A 333 -10.05 -30.82 -25.96
CA PHE A 333 -9.01 -29.91 -25.44
C PHE A 333 -7.74 -29.92 -26.30
N ASP A 334 -7.34 -31.07 -26.86
CA ASP A 334 -6.23 -31.14 -27.82
C ASP A 334 -6.43 -30.22 -29.04
N LYS A 335 -7.68 -29.99 -29.45
CA LYS A 335 -8.03 -29.07 -30.55
C LYS A 335 -8.24 -27.64 -30.07
N ALA A 336 -8.80 -27.45 -28.87
CA ALA A 336 -9.28 -26.15 -28.39
C ALA A 336 -8.23 -25.30 -27.66
N LEU A 337 -7.22 -25.94 -27.06
CA LEU A 337 -6.21 -25.27 -26.25
C LEU A 337 -5.19 -24.53 -27.12
N THR A 338 -4.92 -23.28 -26.75
CA THR A 338 -3.92 -22.41 -27.36
C THR A 338 -3.04 -21.79 -26.28
N PRO A 339 -1.86 -21.25 -26.62
CA PRO A 339 -1.01 -20.56 -25.65
C PRO A 339 -1.73 -19.41 -24.92
N SER A 340 -2.70 -18.76 -25.58
CA SER A 340 -3.49 -17.67 -25.01
C SER A 340 -4.50 -18.12 -23.94
N ASN A 341 -5.11 -19.31 -24.08
CA ASN A 341 -6.17 -19.78 -23.19
C ASN A 341 -5.72 -20.88 -22.21
N LYS A 342 -4.52 -21.46 -22.39
CA LYS A 342 -3.98 -22.58 -21.58
C LYS A 342 -4.09 -22.32 -20.09
N ARG A 343 -3.78 -21.10 -19.63
CA ARG A 343 -3.84 -20.71 -18.22
C ARG A 343 -5.27 -20.68 -17.68
N GLU A 344 -6.23 -20.24 -18.46
CA GLU A 344 -7.63 -20.10 -18.02
C GLU A 344 -8.35 -21.44 -17.89
N TYR A 345 -8.00 -22.41 -18.73
CA TYR A 345 -8.64 -23.73 -18.79
C TYR A 345 -7.78 -24.86 -18.20
N LEU A 346 -6.64 -24.51 -17.59
CA LEU A 346 -5.65 -25.45 -17.08
C LEU A 346 -6.27 -26.55 -16.22
N ALA A 347 -7.10 -26.17 -15.24
CA ALA A 347 -7.71 -27.11 -14.30
C ALA A 347 -8.63 -28.14 -15.00
N GLN A 348 -9.43 -27.70 -15.97
CA GLN A 348 -10.32 -28.58 -16.73
C GLN A 348 -9.55 -29.47 -17.71
N ALA A 349 -8.54 -28.92 -18.38
CA ALA A 349 -7.66 -29.68 -19.25
C ALA A 349 -6.94 -30.79 -18.47
N GLN A 350 -6.32 -30.46 -17.33
CA GLN A 350 -5.66 -31.42 -16.44
C GLN A 350 -6.62 -32.50 -15.94
N LEU A 351 -7.85 -32.12 -15.56
CA LEU A 351 -8.88 -33.09 -15.16
C LEU A 351 -9.15 -34.12 -16.26
N SER A 352 -9.30 -33.68 -17.51
CA SER A 352 -9.55 -34.58 -18.64
C SER A 352 -8.36 -35.48 -18.97
N TYR A 353 -7.13 -34.93 -18.98
CA TYR A 353 -5.93 -35.70 -19.32
C TYR A 353 -5.56 -36.71 -18.23
N SER A 354 -5.72 -36.36 -16.96
CA SER A 354 -5.43 -37.25 -15.83
C SER A 354 -6.40 -38.44 -15.73
N LYS A 355 -7.65 -38.26 -16.14
CA LYS A 355 -8.70 -39.29 -16.10
C LYS A 355 -8.95 -40.00 -17.43
N SER A 356 -8.21 -39.64 -18.48
CA SER A 356 -8.24 -40.31 -19.78
C SER A 356 -6.98 -41.16 -19.98
N ALA A 357 -6.88 -41.82 -21.13
CA ALA A 357 -5.68 -42.57 -21.52
C ALA A 357 -4.43 -41.69 -21.82
N GLN A 358 -4.42 -40.40 -21.45
CA GLN A 358 -3.34 -39.44 -21.76
C GLN A 358 -2.76 -38.74 -20.51
N PRO A 359 -2.41 -39.46 -19.41
CA PRO A 359 -1.96 -38.81 -18.17
C PRO A 359 -0.65 -38.04 -18.33
N GLN A 360 0.21 -38.42 -19.28
CA GLN A 360 1.49 -37.74 -19.52
C GLN A 360 1.31 -36.28 -19.96
N LYS A 361 0.26 -35.98 -20.76
CA LYS A 361 -0.04 -34.60 -21.14
C LYS A 361 -0.50 -33.74 -19.95
N ALA A 362 -1.10 -34.35 -18.93
CA ALA A 362 -1.44 -33.63 -17.71
C ALA A 362 -0.17 -33.12 -16.99
N LEU A 363 0.91 -33.92 -16.99
CA LEU A 363 2.22 -33.55 -16.44
C LEU A 363 2.88 -32.42 -17.25
N ASP A 364 2.83 -32.48 -18.58
CA ASP A 364 3.39 -31.43 -19.46
C ASP A 364 2.67 -30.08 -19.32
N LEU A 365 1.43 -30.07 -18.82
CA LEU A 365 0.73 -28.82 -18.50
C LEU A 365 1.23 -28.14 -17.22
N TYR A 366 1.95 -28.84 -16.33
CA TYR A 366 2.56 -28.25 -15.13
C TYR A 366 3.84 -27.47 -15.41
N LEU A 367 4.49 -27.73 -16.56
CA LEU A 367 5.66 -27.04 -17.08
C LEU A 367 5.24 -25.87 -17.97
#